data_AF-A0A8T1AVC7-F1
#
_entry.id   AF-A0A8T1AVC7-F1
#
_cell.length_a   1.000
_cell.length_b   1.000
_cell.length_c   1.000
_cell.angle_alpha   90.00
_cell.angle_beta   90.00
_cell.angle_gamma   90.00
#
_symmetry.space_group_name_H-M   'P 1'
#
loop_
_entity.id
_entity.type
_entity.pdbx_description
1 polymer ?
#
loop_
_entity_poly.entity_id
_entity_poly.type
_entity_poly.pdbx_seq_one_letter_code
_entity_poly.pdbx_strand_id
1 'polypeptide(L)'
;MPRGKQLSEEECRKIDMHVRERKSNRAIAKLLGRDEKAIRNYLRLGKASSATKRTGRKPKLTEREVRRVFRLAISNGLSANQVRNKLSSLPSTSTVLRSESDTSTEGEDSAVGEASVGEEDDQTSPPNGGSQVSSRRLRQ
;
A
#
# COMPACT_ATOMS: atom_id res chain seq x y z
N MET A 1 -1.89 17.08 22.03
CA MET A 1 -2.30 15.88 22.80
C MET A 1 -2.15 14.64 21.93
N PRO A 2 -1.41 13.60 22.36
CA PRO A 2 -1.33 12.33 21.64
C PRO A 2 -2.70 11.63 21.64
N ARG A 3 -3.03 10.90 20.56
CA ARG A 3 -4.21 10.02 20.53
C ARG A 3 -4.00 8.88 21.54
N GLY A 4 -5.01 8.59 22.35
CA GLY A 4 -5.00 7.46 23.29
C GLY A 4 -4.91 6.09 22.60
N LYS A 5 -4.84 5.03 23.42
CA LYS A 5 -4.75 3.64 22.98
C LYS A 5 -5.88 3.30 22.01
N GLN A 6 -5.55 2.72 20.85
CA GLN A 6 -6.54 2.26 19.87
C GLN A 6 -7.42 1.15 20.46
N LEU A 7 -8.60 0.94 19.87
CA LEU A 7 -9.46 -0.19 20.22
C LEU A 7 -8.82 -1.47 19.68
N SER A 8 -8.75 -2.51 20.51
CA SER A 8 -8.32 -3.84 20.07
C SER A 8 -9.41 -4.48 19.21
N GLU A 9 -9.03 -5.51 18.45
CA GLU A 9 -10.00 -6.26 17.65
C GLU A 9 -11.09 -6.91 18.52
N GLU A 10 -10.73 -7.38 19.72
CA GLU A 10 -11.67 -7.94 20.69
C GLU A 10 -12.68 -6.89 21.16
N GLU A 11 -12.21 -5.68 21.49
CA GLU A 11 -13.06 -4.56 21.87
C GLU A 11 -14.00 -4.18 20.72
N CYS A 12 -13.50 -4.15 19.48
CA CYS A 12 -14.30 -3.90 18.29
C CYS A 12 -15.44 -4.93 18.14
N ARG A 13 -15.13 -6.23 18.29
CA ARG A 13 -16.15 -7.30 18.23
C ARG A 13 -17.20 -7.14 19.33
N LYS A 14 -16.80 -6.80 20.56
CA LYS A 14 -17.72 -6.56 21.67
C LYS A 14 -18.62 -5.35 21.42
N ILE A 15 -18.08 -4.27 20.83
CA ILE A 15 -18.86 -3.10 20.41
C ILE A 15 -19.91 -3.53 19.38
N ASP A 16 -19.53 -4.29 18.34
CA ASP A 16 -20.45 -4.74 17.30
C ASP A 16 -21.59 -5.61 17.89
N MET A 17 -21.28 -6.50 18.84
CA MET A 17 -22.29 -7.28 19.56
C MET A 17 -23.25 -6.39 20.35
N HIS A 18 -22.75 -5.44 21.14
CA HIS A 18 -23.60 -4.58 21.95
C HIS A 18 -24.43 -3.58 21.14
N VAL A 19 -23.96 -3.19 19.96
CA VAL A 19 -24.76 -2.39 19.01
C VAL A 19 -25.92 -3.22 18.45
N ARG A 20 -25.72 -4.51 18.15
CA ARG A 20 -26.83 -5.42 17.77
C ARG A 20 -27.86 -5.56 18.88
N GLU A 21 -27.41 -5.57 20.14
CA GLU A 21 -28.27 -5.55 21.33
C GLU A 21 -28.95 -4.19 21.59
N ARG A 22 -28.78 -3.20 20.71
CA ARG A 22 -29.32 -1.82 20.83
C ARG A 22 -28.93 -1.08 22.12
N LYS A 23 -27.76 -1.40 22.70
CA LYS A 23 -27.24 -0.67 23.86
C LYS A 23 -26.78 0.74 23.44
N SER A 24 -26.93 1.71 24.35
CA SER A 24 -26.44 3.07 24.09
C SER A 24 -24.92 3.13 24.11
N ASN A 25 -24.34 4.03 23.30
CA ASN A 25 -22.88 4.20 23.22
C ASN A 25 -22.23 4.49 24.58
N ARG A 26 -22.95 5.19 25.47
CA ARG A 26 -22.51 5.47 26.85
C ARG A 26 -22.50 4.22 27.73
N ALA A 27 -23.47 3.33 27.57
CA ALA A 27 -23.48 2.06 28.28
C ALA A 27 -22.32 1.16 27.81
N ILE A 28 -22.09 1.10 26.50
CA ILE A 28 -20.98 0.34 25.90
C ILE A 28 -19.63 0.89 26.40
N ALA A 29 -19.47 2.22 26.49
CA ALA A 29 -18.29 2.89 27.04
C ALA A 29 -17.98 2.45 28.47
N LYS A 30 -18.99 2.43 29.34
CA LYS A 30 -18.85 2.00 30.74
C LYS A 30 -18.50 0.52 30.86
N LEU A 31 -19.11 -0.35 30.04
CA LEU A 31 -18.84 -1.79 30.04
C LEU A 31 -17.42 -2.13 29.59
N LEU A 32 -16.88 -1.37 28.63
CA LEU A 32 -15.53 -1.60 28.07
C LEU A 32 -14.44 -0.76 28.76
N GLY A 33 -14.80 0.14 29.67
CA GLY A 33 -13.85 1.07 30.30
C GLY A 33 -13.18 2.02 29.31
N ARG A 34 -13.88 2.41 28.24
CA ARG A 34 -13.36 3.26 27.16
C ARG A 34 -14.17 4.55 27.02
N ASP A 35 -13.58 5.55 26.38
CA ASP A 35 -14.28 6.81 26.09
C ASP A 35 -15.41 6.62 25.08
N GLU A 36 -16.56 7.26 25.34
CA GLU A 36 -17.71 7.29 24.40
C GLU A 36 -17.28 7.78 23.01
N LYS A 37 -16.36 8.75 22.96
CA LYS A 37 -15.84 9.31 21.71
C LYS A 37 -15.08 8.26 20.88
N ALA A 38 -14.38 7.32 21.51
CA ALA A 38 -13.67 6.25 20.81
C ALA A 38 -14.65 5.29 20.12
N ILE A 39 -15.71 4.90 20.83
CA ILE A 39 -16.77 4.04 20.29
C ILE A 39 -17.49 4.74 19.13
N ARG A 40 -17.90 6.00 19.32
CA ARG A 40 -18.56 6.78 18.26
C ARG A 40 -17.69 6.92 17.03
N ASN A 41 -16.39 7.15 17.21
CA ASN A 41 -15.45 7.27 16.10
C ASN A 41 -15.27 5.93 15.36
N TYR A 42 -15.21 4.81 16.10
CA TYR A 42 -15.19 3.47 15.52
C TYR A 42 -16.47 3.17 14.73
N LEU A 43 -17.65 3.45 15.26
CA LEU A 43 -18.91 3.23 14.54
C LEU A 43 -19.04 4.11 13.29
N ARG A 44 -18.44 5.31 13.28
CA ARG A 44 -18.48 6.24 12.15
C ARG A 44 -17.48 5.88 11.04
N LEU A 45 -16.24 5.54 11.42
CA LEU A 45 -15.13 5.31 10.48
C LEU A 45 -14.87 3.82 10.23
N GLY A 46 -15.49 2.93 11.00
CA GLY A 46 -15.25 1.50 10.99
C GLY A 46 -13.80 1.14 11.31
N LYS A 47 -13.36 0.00 10.78
CA LYS A 47 -11.97 -0.50 10.87
C LYS A 47 -10.96 0.39 10.14
N ALA A 48 -11.39 1.33 9.29
CA ALA A 48 -10.49 2.23 8.58
C ALA A 48 -9.81 3.26 9.51
N SER A 49 -10.34 3.50 10.72
CA SER A 49 -9.76 4.47 11.66
C SER A 49 -8.40 4.06 12.21
N SER A 50 -8.08 2.76 12.29
CA SER A 50 -6.82 2.28 12.87
C SER A 50 -5.69 2.18 11.83
N ALA A 51 -6.02 2.24 10.53
CA ALA A 51 -5.10 1.85 9.46
C ALA A 51 -4.22 2.99 8.93
N THR A 52 -4.50 4.25 9.25
CA THR A 52 -3.70 5.35 8.69
C THR A 52 -2.34 5.41 9.38
N LYS A 53 -1.32 4.82 8.73
CA LYS A 53 0.08 4.99 9.11
C LYS A 53 0.35 6.48 9.25
N ARG A 54 0.96 6.89 10.36
CA ARG A 54 1.41 8.27 10.51
C ARG A 54 2.50 8.49 9.48
N THR A 55 2.25 9.37 8.52
CA THR A 55 3.32 9.85 7.65
C THR A 55 4.38 10.46 8.55
N GLY A 56 5.58 9.88 8.51
CA GLY A 56 6.70 10.36 9.28
C GLY A 56 7.14 11.76 8.82
N ARG A 57 8.20 12.27 9.45
CA ARG A 57 8.84 13.50 8.98
C ARG A 57 9.30 13.29 7.54
N LYS A 58 9.09 14.30 6.68
CA LYS A 58 9.60 14.28 5.32
C LYS A 58 11.13 14.05 5.33
N PRO A 59 11.66 13.20 4.43
CA PRO A 59 13.09 12.95 4.34
C PRO A 59 13.83 14.25 4.00
N LYS A 60 15.08 14.36 4.47
CA LYS A 60 15.93 15.52 4.21
C LYS A 60 16.37 15.61 2.75
N LEU A 61 16.51 14.45 2.09
CA LEU A 61 16.80 14.35 0.67
C LEU A 61 15.49 14.27 -0.11
N THR A 62 15.37 15.12 -1.12
CA THR A 62 14.34 14.97 -2.14
C THR A 62 14.68 13.82 -3.09
N GLU A 63 13.68 13.25 -3.76
CA GLU A 63 13.89 12.16 -4.71
C GLU A 63 14.89 12.54 -5.83
N ARG A 64 14.87 13.82 -6.27
CA ARG A 64 15.84 14.35 -7.24
C ARG A 64 17.27 14.34 -6.71
N GLU A 65 17.45 14.64 -5.43
CA GLU A 65 18.76 14.62 -4.78
C GLU A 65 19.25 13.20 -4.56
N VAL A 66 18.38 12.25 -4.23
CA VAL A 66 18.75 10.82 -4.16
C VAL A 66 19.28 10.34 -5.51
N ARG A 67 18.59 10.65 -6.61
CA ARG A 67 19.10 10.34 -7.97
C ARG A 67 20.41 11.07 -8.29
N ARG A 68 20.66 12.23 -7.69
CA ARG A 68 21.92 12.96 -7.87
C ARG A 68 23.06 12.33 -7.07
N VAL A 69 22.80 11.89 -5.83
CA VAL A 69 23.73 11.09 -5.01
C VAL A 69 24.19 9.88 -5.81
N PHE A 70 23.24 9.11 -6.33
CA PHE A 70 23.52 7.92 -7.13
C PHE A 70 24.42 8.20 -8.33
N ARG A 71 24.05 9.22 -9.13
CA ARG A 71 24.86 9.59 -10.28
C ARG A 71 26.26 9.99 -9.87
N LEU A 72 26.43 10.77 -8.81
CA LEU A 72 27.75 11.20 -8.33
C LEU A 72 28.59 10.04 -7.80
N ALA A 73 27.98 9.09 -7.11
CA ALA A 73 28.66 7.88 -6.61
C ALA A 73 29.12 6.99 -7.78
N ILE A 74 28.23 6.66 -8.71
CA ILE A 74 28.53 5.73 -9.81
C ILE A 74 29.43 6.36 -10.88
N SER A 75 29.05 7.53 -11.41
CA SER A 75 29.76 8.10 -12.57
C SER A 75 31.11 8.72 -12.22
N ASN A 76 31.27 9.22 -10.99
CA ASN A 76 32.48 9.93 -10.58
C ASN A 76 33.26 9.20 -9.47
N GLY A 77 32.75 8.10 -8.92
CA GLY A 77 33.42 7.36 -7.84
C GLY A 77 33.64 8.18 -6.56
N LEU A 78 32.77 9.15 -6.27
CA LEU A 78 32.98 10.10 -5.19
C LEU A 78 32.64 9.50 -3.83
N SER A 79 33.46 9.83 -2.82
CA SER A 79 33.18 9.47 -1.42
C SER A 79 31.94 10.20 -0.88
N ALA A 80 31.25 9.61 0.10
CA ALA A 80 30.04 10.17 0.70
C ALA A 80 30.20 11.63 1.20
N ASN A 81 31.39 12.00 1.72
CA ASN A 81 31.68 13.38 2.13
C ASN A 81 31.77 14.34 0.94
N GLN A 82 32.36 13.91 -0.18
CA GLN A 82 32.43 14.71 -1.41
C GLN A 82 31.05 14.86 -2.05
N VAL A 83 30.23 13.81 -2.02
CA VAL A 83 28.84 13.84 -2.50
C VAL A 83 28.01 14.82 -1.66
N ARG A 84 28.11 14.74 -0.33
CA ARG A 84 27.45 15.68 0.59
C ARG A 84 27.72 17.14 0.25
N ASN A 85 28.97 17.50 -0.02
CA ASN A 85 29.36 18.88 -0.32
C ASN A 85 28.82 19.40 -1.66
N LYS A 86 28.42 18.51 -2.57
CA LYS A 86 27.84 18.85 -3.88
C LYS A 86 26.32 18.99 -3.85
N LEU A 87 25.67 18.70 -2.72
CA LEU A 87 24.22 18.79 -2.54
C LEU A 87 23.82 20.08 -1.82
N SER A 88 22.74 20.70 -2.26
CA SER A 88 22.18 21.92 -1.66
C SER A 88 21.57 21.70 -0.27
N SER A 89 21.03 20.50 0.00
CA SER A 89 20.37 20.16 1.27
C SER A 89 21.32 19.83 2.43
N LEU A 90 22.64 19.74 2.17
CA LEU A 90 23.69 19.43 3.15
C LEU A 90 23.28 18.29 4.11
N PRO A 91 22.99 17.08 3.60
CA PRO A 91 22.64 15.92 4.42
C PRO A 91 23.79 15.49 5.34
N SER A 92 23.50 14.65 6.33
CA SER A 92 24.57 13.96 7.08
C SER A 92 25.25 12.93 6.18
N THR A 93 26.53 12.64 6.40
CA THR A 93 27.24 11.56 5.70
C THR A 93 26.52 10.22 5.83
N SER A 94 25.96 9.93 7.02
CA SER A 94 25.14 8.73 7.26
C SER A 94 23.84 8.71 6.44
N THR A 95 23.28 9.87 6.10
CA THR A 95 22.08 9.96 5.25
C THR A 95 22.42 9.67 3.79
N VAL A 96 23.60 10.10 3.32
CA VAL A 96 24.08 9.80 1.96
C VAL A 96 24.30 8.29 1.82
N LEU A 97 25.00 7.67 2.76
CA LEU A 97 25.24 6.22 2.76
C LEU A 97 23.95 5.40 2.79
N ARG A 98 22.98 5.79 3.63
CA ARG A 98 21.65 5.13 3.65
C ARG A 98 20.94 5.25 2.31
N SER A 99 20.99 6.43 1.70
CA SER A 99 20.38 6.59 0.39
C SER A 99 21.04 5.72 -0.68
N GLU A 100 22.35 5.45 -0.59
CA GLU A 100 23.08 4.54 -1.49
C GLU A 100 22.72 3.07 -1.26
N SER A 101 22.41 2.66 -0.02
CA SER A 101 22.02 1.27 0.26
C SER A 101 20.58 0.96 -0.15
N ASP A 102 19.67 1.92 0.00
CA ASP A 102 18.22 1.68 -0.13
C ASP A 102 17.77 1.35 -1.57
N THR A 103 18.57 1.63 -2.61
CA THR A 103 18.16 1.36 -4.00
C THR A 103 18.79 0.10 -4.59
N SER A 104 19.66 -0.59 -3.87
CA SER A 104 20.25 -1.87 -4.34
C SER A 104 19.29 -3.05 -4.15
N THR A 105 18.18 -2.85 -3.44
CA THR A 105 17.22 -3.90 -3.03
C THR A 105 15.93 -3.96 -3.85
N GLU A 106 15.76 -3.15 -4.90
CA GLU A 106 14.50 -3.06 -5.66
C GLU A 106 14.53 -3.83 -7.00
N GLY A 107 15.46 -4.79 -7.17
CA GLY A 107 15.75 -5.42 -8.47
C GLY A 107 15.55 -6.93 -8.60
N GLU A 108 15.21 -7.67 -7.54
CA GLU A 108 15.24 -9.14 -7.55
C GLU A 108 13.99 -9.77 -6.91
N ASP A 109 12.79 -9.48 -7.43
CA ASP A 109 11.56 -10.23 -7.05
C ASP A 109 10.62 -10.47 -8.26
N SER A 110 11.14 -10.47 -9.49
CA SER A 110 10.37 -10.89 -10.68
C SER A 110 10.96 -12.16 -11.29
N ALA A 111 10.95 -13.25 -10.54
CA ALA A 111 11.20 -14.57 -11.09
C ALA A 111 10.07 -15.54 -10.68
N VAL A 112 9.61 -16.27 -11.70
CA VAL A 112 8.87 -17.55 -11.67
C VAL A 112 7.43 -17.55 -11.13
N GLY A 113 6.51 -17.09 -11.98
CA GLY A 113 5.17 -17.69 -12.02
C GLY A 113 5.25 -19.03 -12.75
N GLU A 114 5.31 -20.12 -11.97
CA GLU A 114 5.10 -21.48 -12.44
C GLU A 114 3.67 -21.60 -13.02
N ALA A 115 3.56 -21.93 -14.31
CA ALA A 115 2.31 -22.33 -14.93
C ALA A 115 2.41 -23.81 -15.30
N SER A 116 2.20 -24.66 -14.29
CA SER A 116 1.87 -26.07 -14.45
C SER A 116 0.36 -26.23 -14.35
N VAL A 117 -0.32 -26.32 -15.50
CA VAL A 117 -1.60 -27.03 -15.62
C VAL A 117 -1.51 -27.84 -16.90
N GLY A 118 -1.31 -29.14 -16.74
CA GLY A 118 -1.61 -30.12 -17.78
C GLY A 118 -3.05 -30.58 -17.63
N GLU A 119 -3.74 -30.69 -18.76
CA GLU A 119 -4.91 -31.55 -18.99
C GLU A 119 -5.14 -31.49 -20.52
N GLU A 120 -4.63 -32.47 -21.27
CA GLU A 120 -5.34 -33.66 -21.77
C GLU A 120 -6.43 -33.35 -22.83
N ASP A 121 -6.12 -33.79 -24.05
CA ASP A 121 -6.96 -34.35 -25.11
C ASP A 121 -8.26 -33.64 -25.54
N ASP A 122 -8.29 -33.19 -26.81
CA ASP A 122 -9.12 -33.87 -27.82
C ASP A 122 -8.70 -33.47 -29.25
N GLN A 123 -8.32 -34.46 -30.06
CA GLN A 123 -8.13 -34.27 -31.50
C GLN A 123 -9.43 -34.63 -32.22
N THR A 124 -10.16 -33.64 -32.73
CA THR A 124 -10.99 -33.86 -33.94
C THR A 124 -11.17 -32.57 -34.76
N SER A 125 -10.55 -32.59 -35.93
CA SER A 125 -10.74 -31.87 -37.21
C SER A 125 -11.70 -30.66 -37.35
N PRO A 126 -11.30 -29.60 -38.09
CA PRO A 126 -12.19 -28.55 -38.64
C PRO A 126 -12.58 -28.86 -40.11
N PRO A 127 -13.16 -27.91 -40.90
CA PRO A 127 -14.49 -27.30 -40.81
C PRO A 127 -15.27 -27.48 -42.15
N ASN A 128 -16.61 -27.51 -42.17
CA ASN A 128 -17.34 -27.26 -43.43
C ASN A 128 -18.80 -26.84 -43.28
N GLY A 129 -19.22 -25.91 -44.15
CA GLY A 129 -20.60 -25.42 -44.31
C GLY A 129 -20.80 -24.06 -43.66
N GLY A 130 -21.04 -22.95 -44.36
CA GLY A 130 -21.53 -22.78 -45.72
C GLY A 130 -22.50 -21.61 -45.72
N SER A 131 -22.10 -20.53 -46.39
CA SER A 131 -22.93 -19.54 -47.09
C SER A 131 -24.07 -18.78 -46.38
N GLN A 132 -23.81 -17.48 -46.19
CA GLN A 132 -24.66 -16.30 -46.47
C GLN A 132 -26.19 -16.39 -46.35
N VAL A 133 -26.75 -15.49 -45.53
CA VAL A 133 -27.56 -14.35 -46.01
C VAL A 133 -27.72 -13.30 -44.91
N SER A 134 -27.24 -12.07 -45.17
CA SER A 134 -27.44 -10.90 -44.32
C SER A 134 -28.44 -9.98 -45.00
N SER A 135 -29.65 -9.90 -44.44
CA SER A 135 -30.73 -9.04 -44.92
C SER A 135 -30.51 -7.61 -44.46
N ARG A 136 -30.22 -6.70 -45.40
CA ARG A 136 -30.33 -5.25 -45.19
C ARG A 136 -31.78 -4.87 -44.84
N ARG A 137 -31.98 -4.13 -43.76
CA ARG A 137 -33.13 -3.23 -43.61
C ARG A 137 -32.66 -1.82 -43.32
N LEU A 138 -32.98 -0.93 -44.26
CA LEU A 138 -32.91 0.52 -44.13
C LEU A 138 -33.76 1.00 -42.95
N ARG A 139 -33.29 2.02 -42.25
CA ARG A 139 -34.13 2.98 -41.53
C ARG A 139 -34.01 4.34 -42.22
N GLN A 140 -35.15 4.89 -42.61
CA GLN A 140 -35.38 6.33 -42.70
C GLN A 140 -35.69 6.86 -41.29
#